data_AF-A0A964YNN2-F1
#
_entry.id   AF-A0A964YNN2-F1
#
_cell.length_a   1.000
_cell.length_b   1.000
_cell.length_c   1.000
_cell.angle_alpha   90.00
_cell.angle_beta   90.00
_cell.angle_gamma   90.00
#
_symmetry.space_group_name_H-M   'P 1'
#
loop_
_entity.id
_entity.type
_entity.pdbx_description
1 polymer ?
#
loop_
_entity_poly.entity_id
_entity_poly.type
_entity_poly.pdbx_seq_one_letter_code
_entity_poly.pdbx_strand_id
1 'polypeptide(L)'
;MEEQETETDTISLEDTLQSLKRNAYAVEIHLQQSIQNVKKLQKHVLEESKDISQHALQPRTRMMKWLTDRGLPVESSFQEFFEVFLDEHKKDHRLDLSRRTISLNTEACILFGYKSKHVELHILDLMEKLPILYE
;
A
#
# COMPACT_ATOMS: atom_id res chain seq x y z
N MET A 1 44.13 56.74 18.78
CA MET A 1 43.56 55.41 18.50
C MET A 1 42.40 55.29 19.45
N GLU A 2 41.19 55.47 18.94
CA GLU A 2 39.96 55.34 19.72
C GLU A 2 39.62 53.85 19.78
N GLU A 3 39.52 53.31 20.98
CA GLU A 3 39.04 51.95 21.23
C GLU A 3 37.52 51.96 21.04
N GLN A 4 37.06 51.35 19.95
CA GLN A 4 35.64 51.01 19.78
C GLN A 4 35.37 49.75 20.60
N GLU A 5 34.81 49.95 21.79
CA GLU A 5 34.19 48.88 22.58
C GLU A 5 33.01 48.32 21.77
N THR A 6 33.13 47.07 21.34
CA THR A 6 32.00 46.29 20.83
C THR A 6 31.11 45.94 22.01
N GLU A 7 29.99 46.65 22.18
CA GLU A 7 28.87 46.24 23.04
C GLU A 7 28.41 44.84 22.60
N THR A 8 28.86 43.81 23.31
CA THR A 8 28.21 42.51 23.27
C THR A 8 26.89 42.65 24.00
N ASP A 9 25.77 42.72 23.25
CA ASP A 9 24.41 42.56 23.76
C ASP A 9 24.36 41.27 24.60
N THR A 10 24.50 41.40 25.92
CA THR A 10 24.36 40.29 26.85
C THR A 10 22.90 39.92 26.92
N ILE A 11 22.48 38.95 26.09
CA ILE A 11 21.18 38.31 26.19
C ILE A 11 21.06 37.74 27.61
N SER A 12 20.12 38.28 28.38
CA SER A 12 19.89 37.84 29.75
C SER A 12 19.53 36.35 29.77
N LEU A 13 20.15 35.60 30.69
CA LEU A 13 19.83 34.19 30.92
C LEU A 13 18.33 34.00 31.22
N GLU A 14 17.71 34.99 31.85
CA GLU A 14 16.29 35.03 32.21
C GLU A 14 15.38 35.11 30.98
N ASP A 15 15.76 35.91 29.98
CA ASP A 15 15.02 36.07 28.71
C ASP A 15 15.11 34.80 27.85
N THR A 16 16.28 34.15 27.90
CA THR A 16 16.51 32.85 27.24
C THR A 16 15.63 31.78 27.90
N LEU A 17 15.58 31.73 29.23
CA LEU A 17 14.73 30.82 30.01
C LEU A 17 13.24 31.04 29.75
N GLN A 18 12.77 32.29 29.68
CA GLN A 18 11.39 32.59 29.31
C GLN A 18 11.05 32.16 27.88
N SER A 19 11.92 32.45 26.92
CA SER A 19 11.74 32.04 25.53
C SER A 19 11.69 30.52 25.39
N LEU A 20 12.54 29.80 26.11
CA LEU A 20 12.57 28.34 26.12
C LEU A 20 11.27 27.75 26.68
N LYS A 21 10.74 28.32 27.77
CA LYS A 21 9.44 27.92 28.35
C LYS A 21 8.28 28.16 27.38
N ARG A 22 8.26 29.31 26.69
CA ARG A 22 7.22 29.62 25.69
C ARG A 22 7.28 28.66 24.50
N ASN A 23 8.48 28.35 24.02
CA ASN A 23 8.68 27.42 22.92
C ASN A 23 8.28 25.99 23.32
N ALA A 24 8.64 25.54 24.52
CA ALA A 24 8.21 24.23 25.03
C ALA A 24 6.68 24.11 25.10
N TYR A 25 6.00 25.15 25.59
CA TYR A 25 4.55 25.18 25.63
C TYR A 25 3.90 25.18 24.24
N ALA A 26 4.46 25.93 23.29
CA ALA A 26 3.99 25.92 21.89
C ALA A 26 4.16 24.54 21.24
N VAL A 27 5.29 23.87 21.47
CA VAL A 27 5.54 22.50 20.99
C VAL A 27 4.53 21.52 21.58
N GLU A 28 4.21 21.64 22.86
CA GLU A 28 3.22 20.79 23.52
C GLU A 28 1.82 20.97 22.92
N ILE A 29 1.40 22.21 22.66
CA ILE A 29 0.13 22.50 21.97
C ILE A 29 0.11 21.89 20.57
N HIS A 30 1.18 22.08 19.79
CA HIS A 30 1.25 21.53 18.44
C HIS A 30 1.25 20.01 18.43
N LEU A 31 1.89 19.37 19.41
CA LEU A 31 1.85 17.92 19.59
C LEU A 31 0.42 17.44 19.86
N GLN A 32 -0.30 18.11 20.77
CA GLN A 32 -1.69 17.77 21.07
C GLN A 32 -2.61 17.94 19.85
N GLN A 33 -2.43 19.02 19.08
CA GLN A 33 -3.17 19.24 17.83
C GLN A 33 -2.87 18.17 16.78
N SER A 34 -1.59 17.80 16.63
CA SER A 34 -1.16 16.73 15.71
C SER A 34 -1.81 15.39 16.08
N ILE A 35 -1.81 15.03 17.37
CA ILE A 35 -2.47 13.82 17.87
C ILE A 35 -3.96 13.83 17.56
N GLN A 36 -4.65 14.96 17.74
CA GLN A 36 -6.07 15.09 17.40
C GLN A 36 -6.31 14.94 15.88
N ASN A 37 -5.45 15.54 15.05
CA ASN A 37 -5.55 15.44 13.60
C ASN A 37 -5.33 14.00 13.12
N VAL A 38 -4.35 13.28 13.66
CA VAL A 38 -4.12 11.86 13.35
C VAL A 38 -5.35 11.01 13.73
N LYS A 39 -5.95 11.26 14.90
CA LYS A 39 -7.18 10.54 15.31
C LYS A 39 -8.36 10.82 14.37
N LYS A 40 -8.51 12.06 13.90
CA LYS A 40 -9.54 12.41 12.90
C LYS A 40 -9.27 11.70 11.58
N LEU A 41 -8.01 11.68 11.13
CA LEU A 41 -7.62 11.02 9.89
C LEU A 41 -7.85 9.50 9.96
N GLN A 42 -7.46 8.86 11.07
CA GLN A 42 -7.74 7.45 11.31
C GLN A 42 -9.24 7.14 11.27
N LYS A 43 -10.06 7.98 11.92
CA LYS A 43 -11.51 7.83 11.90
C LYS A 43 -12.06 7.94 10.46
N HIS A 44 -11.59 8.92 9.69
CA HIS A 44 -12.01 9.13 8.31
C HIS A 44 -11.63 7.94 7.42
N VAL A 45 -10.40 7.44 7.52
CA VAL A 45 -9.95 6.23 6.80
C VAL A 45 -10.79 5.01 7.19
N LEU A 46 -11.14 4.85 8.46
CA LEU A 46 -12.02 3.77 8.92
C LEU A 46 -13.44 3.91 8.35
N GLU A 47 -13.98 5.12 8.27
CA GLU A 47 -15.30 5.37 7.67
C GLU A 47 -15.29 5.12 6.16
N GLU A 48 -14.29 5.62 5.44
CA GLU A 48 -14.11 5.33 4.00
C GLU A 48 -13.85 3.84 3.75
N SER A 49 -13.09 3.15 4.61
CA SER A 49 -12.86 1.71 4.47
C SER A 49 -14.12 0.86 4.63
N LYS A 50 -15.08 1.34 5.45
CA LYS A 50 -16.40 0.71 5.57
C LYS A 50 -17.23 0.91 4.31
N ASP A 51 -17.16 2.07 3.67
CA ASP A 51 -17.77 2.29 2.35
C ASP A 51 -17.11 1.44 1.26
N ILE A 52 -15.78 1.29 1.30
CA ILE A 52 -15.05 0.42 0.36
C ILE A 52 -15.47 -1.05 0.53
N SER A 53 -15.78 -1.51 1.75
CA SER A 53 -16.30 -2.87 1.96
C SER A 53 -17.69 -3.09 1.32
N GLN A 54 -18.49 -2.03 1.14
CA GLN A 54 -19.76 -2.09 0.40
C GLN A 54 -19.54 -2.10 -1.13
N HIS A 55 -18.35 -1.68 -1.57
CA HIS A 55 -17.88 -1.75 -2.96
C HIS A 55 -16.79 -2.81 -3.14
N ALA A 56 -16.75 -3.83 -2.26
CA ALA A 56 -15.79 -4.91 -2.37
C ALA A 56 -15.98 -5.59 -3.73
N LEU A 57 -14.98 -5.40 -4.58
CA LEU A 57 -14.87 -5.96 -5.92
C LEU A 57 -15.16 -7.46 -5.86
N GLN A 58 -16.22 -7.88 -6.55
CA GLN A 58 -16.63 -9.28 -6.56
C GLN A 58 -15.86 -10.02 -7.66
N PRO A 59 -15.36 -11.24 -7.42
CA PRO A 59 -14.71 -12.00 -8.46
C PRO A 59 -15.71 -12.33 -9.58
N ARG A 60 -15.33 -12.10 -10.83
CA ARG A 60 -16.15 -12.50 -11.99
C ARG A 60 -16.28 -14.02 -12.08
N THR A 61 -17.28 -14.50 -12.83
CA THR A 61 -17.59 -15.94 -12.96
C THR A 61 -16.39 -16.83 -13.28
N ARG A 62 -15.46 -16.38 -14.13
CA ARG A 62 -14.25 -17.15 -14.49
C ARG A 62 -13.29 -17.28 -13.32
N MET A 63 -13.15 -16.22 -12.52
CA MET A 63 -12.34 -16.24 -11.30
C MET A 63 -13.00 -17.08 -10.22
N MET A 64 -14.32 -16.94 -10.01
CA MET A 64 -15.07 -17.80 -9.07
C MET A 64 -14.87 -19.29 -9.38
N LYS A 65 -14.98 -19.67 -10.66
CA LYS A 65 -14.78 -21.05 -11.08
C LYS A 65 -13.34 -21.50 -10.80
N TRP A 66 -12.36 -20.69 -11.18
CA TRP A 66 -10.95 -21.00 -10.95
C TRP A 66 -10.65 -21.20 -9.45
N LEU A 67 -11.16 -20.33 -8.58
CA LEU A 67 -11.03 -20.44 -7.12
C LEU A 67 -11.69 -21.73 -6.58
N THR A 68 -12.93 -22.00 -7.02
CA THR A 68 -13.70 -23.18 -6.61
C THR A 68 -12.98 -24.48 -7.01
N ASP A 69 -12.46 -24.55 -8.24
CA ASP A 69 -11.74 -25.72 -8.76
C ASP A 69 -10.46 -26.03 -7.94
N ARG A 70 -9.95 -25.04 -7.19
CA ARG A 70 -8.75 -25.12 -6.33
C ARG A 70 -9.07 -25.18 -4.84
N GLY A 71 -10.35 -25.24 -4.47
CA GLY A 71 -10.81 -25.27 -3.09
C GLY A 71 -10.58 -23.97 -2.32
N LEU A 72 -10.36 -22.85 -3.03
CA LEU A 72 -10.25 -21.53 -2.42
C LEU A 72 -11.65 -20.93 -2.20
N PRO A 73 -11.87 -20.23 -1.08
CA PRO A 73 -13.12 -19.52 -0.87
C PRO A 73 -13.32 -18.43 -1.93
N VAL A 74 -14.56 -18.21 -2.36
CA VAL A 74 -14.88 -17.14 -3.33
C VAL A 74 -14.54 -15.76 -2.79
N GLU A 75 -14.58 -15.61 -1.47
CA GLU A 75 -14.18 -14.40 -0.73
C GLU A 75 -12.66 -14.27 -0.58
N SER A 76 -11.86 -15.11 -1.24
CA SER A 76 -10.40 -15.06 -1.13
C SER A 76 -9.85 -13.68 -1.46
N SER A 77 -8.95 -13.23 -0.60
CA SER A 77 -8.26 -11.96 -0.81
C SER A 77 -7.39 -12.03 -2.07
N PHE A 78 -7.06 -10.85 -2.60
CA PHE A 78 -6.09 -10.72 -3.69
C PHE A 78 -4.79 -11.49 -3.40
N GLN A 79 -4.30 -11.35 -2.16
CA GLN A 79 -3.04 -11.95 -1.75
C GLN A 79 -3.13 -13.48 -1.79
N GLU A 80 -4.20 -14.06 -1.23
CA GLU A 80 -4.43 -15.51 -1.24
C GLU A 80 -4.50 -16.05 -2.68
N PHE A 81 -5.27 -15.39 -3.55
CA PHE A 81 -5.34 -15.75 -4.95
C PHE A 81 -3.95 -15.73 -5.61
N PHE A 82 -3.21 -14.64 -5.44
CA PHE A 82 -1.94 -14.44 -6.15
C PHE A 82 -0.85 -15.40 -5.66
N GLU A 83 -0.82 -15.70 -4.36
CA GLU A 83 0.08 -16.70 -3.77
C GLU A 83 -0.17 -18.08 -4.38
N VAL A 84 -1.43 -18.56 -4.38
CA VAL A 84 -1.76 -19.86 -4.99
C VAL A 84 -1.47 -19.86 -6.48
N PHE A 85 -1.80 -18.78 -7.18
CA PHE A 85 -1.56 -18.65 -8.61
C PHE A 85 -0.06 -18.77 -8.96
N LEU A 86 0.81 -18.07 -8.22
CA LEU A 86 2.25 -18.14 -8.43
C LEU A 86 2.82 -19.51 -8.04
N ASP A 87 2.31 -20.13 -6.98
CA ASP A 87 2.76 -21.45 -6.53
C ASP A 87 2.45 -22.55 -7.55
N GLU A 88 1.29 -22.50 -8.22
CA GLU A 88 0.97 -23.42 -9.32
C GLU A 88 1.95 -23.27 -10.48
N HIS A 89 2.23 -22.04 -10.90
CA HIS A 89 3.16 -21.79 -12.02
C HIS A 89 4.61 -22.08 -11.64
N LYS A 90 4.98 -21.95 -10.37
CA LYS A 90 6.29 -22.35 -9.86
C LYS A 90 6.46 -23.87 -9.88
N LYS A 91 5.45 -24.64 -9.45
CA LYS A 91 5.47 -26.11 -9.49
C LYS A 91 5.66 -26.65 -10.91
N ASP A 92 5.10 -25.95 -11.89
CA ASP A 92 5.22 -26.29 -13.32
C ASP A 92 6.50 -25.76 -14.00
N HIS A 93 7.44 -25.16 -13.25
CA HIS A 93 8.64 -24.48 -13.79
C HIS A 93 8.32 -23.39 -14.83
N ARG A 94 7.17 -22.72 -14.68
CA ARG A 94 6.69 -21.66 -15.57
C ARG A 94 7.06 -20.25 -15.08
N LEU A 95 7.66 -20.13 -13.90
CA LEU A 95 8.06 -18.87 -13.28
C LEU A 95 9.57 -18.68 -13.41
N ASP A 96 10.00 -17.61 -14.08
CA ASP A 96 11.40 -17.18 -14.14
C ASP A 96 11.58 -15.92 -13.28
N LEU A 97 12.15 -16.08 -12.10
CA LEU A 97 12.41 -14.98 -11.16
C LEU A 97 13.57 -14.08 -11.60
N SER A 98 14.52 -14.59 -12.40
CA SER A 98 15.65 -13.80 -12.90
C SER A 98 15.17 -12.79 -13.94
N ARG A 99 14.26 -13.22 -14.81
CA ARG A 99 13.67 -12.38 -15.87
C ARG A 99 12.36 -11.73 -15.43
N ARG A 100 11.84 -12.10 -14.26
CA ARG A 100 10.53 -11.69 -13.71
C ARG A 100 9.40 -11.99 -14.70
N THR A 101 9.50 -13.11 -15.39
CA THR A 101 8.50 -13.56 -16.36
C THR A 101 7.74 -14.79 -15.87
N ILE A 102 6.53 -14.95 -16.38
CA ILE A 102 5.66 -16.08 -16.12
C ILE A 102 5.08 -16.59 -17.43
N SER A 103 5.18 -17.90 -17.66
CA SER A 103 4.59 -18.60 -18.79
C SER A 103 3.25 -19.21 -18.41
N LEU A 104 2.15 -18.56 -18.77
CA LEU A 104 0.82 -18.99 -18.37
C LEU A 104 0.47 -20.39 -18.91
N ASN A 105 -0.14 -21.21 -18.07
CA ASN A 105 -0.80 -22.45 -18.51
C ASN A 105 -2.12 -22.13 -19.22
N THR A 106 -2.77 -23.14 -19.82
CA THR A 106 -4.01 -22.92 -20.60
C THR A 106 -5.15 -22.38 -19.74
N GLU A 107 -5.28 -22.81 -18.48
CA GLU A 107 -6.33 -22.34 -17.57
C GLU A 107 -6.13 -20.87 -17.21
N ALA A 108 -4.90 -20.47 -16.90
CA ALA A 108 -4.54 -19.08 -16.64
C ALA A 108 -4.75 -18.20 -17.88
N CYS A 109 -4.41 -18.70 -19.08
CA CYS A 109 -4.71 -17.99 -20.32
C CYS A 109 -6.22 -17.70 -20.46
N ILE A 110 -7.08 -18.68 -20.16
CA ILE A 110 -8.54 -18.52 -20.18
C ILE A 110 -9.02 -17.53 -19.11
N LEU A 111 -8.45 -17.61 -17.90
CA LEU A 111 -8.77 -16.73 -16.77
C LEU A 111 -8.55 -15.26 -17.15
N PHE A 112 -7.38 -14.95 -17.72
CA PHE A 112 -7.01 -13.59 -18.14
C PHE A 112 -7.48 -13.23 -19.56
N GLY A 113 -8.21 -14.11 -20.24
CA GLY A 113 -8.81 -13.83 -21.55
C GLY A 113 -7.83 -13.80 -22.74
N TYR A 114 -6.67 -14.43 -22.62
CA TYR A 114 -5.72 -14.59 -23.72
C TYR A 114 -6.23 -15.60 -24.76
N LYS A 115 -6.03 -15.29 -26.04
CA LYS A 115 -6.41 -16.18 -27.16
C LYS A 115 -5.40 -17.31 -27.42
N SER A 116 -4.13 -17.10 -27.04
CA SER A 116 -3.08 -18.11 -27.16
C SER A 116 -3.10 -19.05 -25.95
N LYS A 117 -2.72 -20.32 -26.16
CA LYS A 117 -2.58 -21.33 -25.09
C LYS A 117 -1.24 -21.28 -24.37
N HIS A 118 -0.29 -20.53 -24.92
CA HIS A 118 1.03 -20.29 -24.34
C HIS A 118 1.36 -18.82 -24.46
N VAL A 119 1.41 -18.15 -23.33
CA VAL A 119 1.69 -16.71 -23.23
C VAL A 119 2.77 -16.53 -22.17
N GLU A 120 3.88 -15.91 -22.55
CA GLU A 120 4.90 -15.46 -21.60
C GLU A 120 4.71 -13.95 -21.37
N LEU A 121 4.67 -13.55 -20.12
CA LEU A 121 4.41 -12.18 -19.68
C LEU A 121 5.44 -11.76 -18.64
N HIS A 122 5.68 -10.46 -18.50
CA HIS A 122 6.29 -9.96 -17.28
C HIS A 122 5.26 -10.00 -16.13
N ILE A 123 5.71 -10.31 -14.91
CA ILE A 123 4.80 -10.44 -13.75
C ILE A 123 4.04 -9.14 -13.48
N LEU A 124 4.65 -7.97 -13.73
CA LEU A 124 3.96 -6.69 -13.58
C LEU A 124 2.80 -6.53 -14.58
N ASP A 125 2.98 -6.97 -15.83
CA ASP A 125 1.92 -6.90 -16.85
C ASP A 125 0.72 -7.77 -16.44
N LEU A 126 1.00 -8.91 -15.79
CA LEU A 126 -0.04 -9.76 -15.22
C LEU A 126 -0.77 -9.02 -14.09
N MET A 127 -0.03 -8.33 -13.21
CA MET A 127 -0.62 -7.57 -12.11
C MET A 127 -1.54 -6.44 -12.60
N GLU A 128 -1.18 -5.77 -13.68
CA GLU A 128 -2.03 -4.74 -14.29
C GLU A 128 -3.32 -5.32 -14.89
N LYS A 129 -3.33 -6.61 -15.25
CA LYS A 129 -4.52 -7.31 -15.75
C LYS A 129 -5.41 -7.83 -14.64
N LEU A 130 -4.95 -7.91 -13.39
CA LEU A 130 -5.74 -8.46 -12.28
C LEU A 130 -7.09 -7.77 -12.04
N PRO A 131 -7.24 -6.44 -12.20
CA PRO A 131 -8.54 -5.79 -12.07
C PRO A 131 -9.62 -6.34 -13.01
N ILE A 132 -9.25 -6.93 -14.16
CA ILE A 132 -10.23 -7.51 -15.09
C ILE A 132 -10.94 -8.74 -14.51
N LEU A 133 -10.36 -9.36 -13.48
CA LEU A 133 -10.91 -10.55 -12.84
C LEU A 133 -12.02 -10.23 -11.86
N TYR A 134 -12.21 -8.96 -11.52
CA TYR A 134 -13.22 -8.49 -10.58
C TYR A 134 -14.23 -7.54 -11.26
N GLU A 135 -15.40 -7.38 -10.65
CA GLU A 135 -16.49 -6.48 -11.05
C GLU A 135 -17.07 -5.68 -9.88
#